data_AF-A0A8C1N9Q1-F1
#
_entry.id   AF-A0A8C1N9Q1-F1
#
_cell.length_a   1.000
_cell.length_b   1.000
_cell.length_c   1.000
_cell.angle_alpha   90.00
_cell.angle_beta   90.00
_cell.angle_gamma   90.00
#
_symmetry.space_group_name_H-M   'P 1'
#
loop_
_entity.id
_entity.type
_entity.pdbx_description
1 polymer ?
#
loop_
_entity_poly.entity_id
_entity_poly.type
_entity_poly.pdbx_seq_one_letter_code
_entity_poly.pdbx_strand_id
1 'polypeptide(L)'
;MCAQVNRELKKLLVASVGDDLQYHFERVVREKNQLLLELEALSRSLSQTVNRELKKLLVASVGDDLQYHFERVVREKNQLLLELEALSRSLSQTAEQLERTSIQCDVWRSKFLASRVMSQEVSNARAALQRQTRDAQCAIQDLLRERDALSTDMMLTHRCLEQLLVSLQWGRPQTDHPSAQPLSTAELATANHKLADAISSQLLGNEKKSPRSERAELCTTPAERMAEKVLRSLDPISCLEKKPDPDPSASDPLHSPFLAGKKSTGRFHPYTRYENITFSCCERCSGEIIVL
;
A
#
# COMPACT_ATOMS: atom_id res chain seq x y z
N MET A 1 140.14 60.94 36.94
CA MET A 1 139.87 60.24 35.66
C MET A 1 139.00 58.98 35.82
N CYS A 2 139.19 58.10 36.82
CA CYS A 2 138.38 56.88 36.98
C CYS A 2 136.86 57.11 37.16
N ALA A 3 136.41 58.17 37.83
CA ALA A 3 134.99 58.47 38.00
C ALA A 3 134.29 58.92 36.69
N GLN A 4 135.04 59.45 35.72
CA GLN A 4 134.51 59.88 34.42
C GLN A 4 134.30 58.68 33.50
N VAL A 5 135.30 57.80 33.43
CA VAL A 5 135.26 56.56 32.63
C VAL A 5 134.22 55.59 33.18
N ASN A 6 134.09 55.47 34.50
CA ASN A 6 133.06 54.63 35.11
C ASN A 6 131.64 55.20 34.89
N ARG A 7 131.49 56.54 34.79
CA ARG A 7 130.21 57.15 34.40
C ARG A 7 129.86 56.91 32.93
N GLU A 8 130.83 56.98 32.03
CA GLU A 8 130.61 56.71 30.60
C GLU A 8 130.41 55.22 30.30
N LEU A 9 131.18 54.33 30.93
CA LEU A 9 130.94 52.89 30.87
C LEU A 9 129.56 52.53 31.45
N LYS A 10 129.15 53.16 32.56
CA LYS A 10 127.82 52.93 33.13
C LYS A 10 126.71 53.47 32.23
N LYS A 11 126.91 54.59 31.52
CA LYS A 11 125.96 55.09 30.51
C LYS A 11 125.88 54.18 29.29
N LEU A 12 127.01 53.73 28.74
CA LEU A 12 127.05 52.82 27.59
C LEU A 12 126.48 51.44 27.92
N LEU A 13 126.76 50.92 29.12
CA LEU A 13 126.20 49.66 29.60
C LEU A 13 124.70 49.79 29.87
N VAL A 14 124.24 50.89 30.46
CA VAL A 14 122.80 51.15 30.68
C VAL A 14 122.06 51.39 29.36
N ALA A 15 122.68 52.04 28.38
CA ALA A 15 122.12 52.22 27.04
C ALA A 15 122.03 50.89 26.28
N SER A 16 123.14 50.12 26.22
CA SER A 16 123.17 48.82 25.55
C SER A 16 122.21 47.80 26.16
N VAL A 17 122.15 47.70 27.49
CA VAL A 17 121.21 46.81 28.19
C VAL A 17 119.78 47.31 28.07
N GLY A 18 119.57 48.63 28.00
CA GLY A 18 118.27 49.26 27.75
C GLY A 18 117.73 48.93 26.35
N ASP A 19 118.56 49.05 25.32
CA ASP A 19 118.21 48.77 23.93
C ASP A 19 117.90 47.28 23.71
N ASP A 20 118.71 46.37 24.28
CA ASP A 20 118.47 44.92 24.21
C ASP A 20 117.17 44.52 24.92
N LEU A 21 116.91 45.08 26.10
CA LEU A 21 115.68 44.83 26.86
C LEU A 21 114.45 45.38 26.12
N GLN A 22 114.59 46.53 25.46
CA GLN A 22 113.53 47.14 24.67
C GLN A 22 113.22 46.32 23.40
N TYR A 23 114.24 45.80 22.71
CA TYR A 23 114.05 44.90 21.58
C TYR A 23 113.34 43.59 21.99
N HIS A 24 113.75 42.99 23.11
CA HIS A 24 113.09 41.80 23.64
C HIS A 24 111.64 42.08 24.07
N PHE A 25 111.38 43.22 24.70
CA PHE A 25 110.03 43.66 25.06
C PHE A 25 109.15 43.84 23.81
N GLU A 26 109.63 44.54 22.79
CA GLU A 26 108.91 44.72 21.52
C GLU A 26 108.66 43.40 20.78
N ARG A 27 109.61 42.44 20.85
CA ARG A 27 109.42 41.10 20.30
C ARG A 27 108.31 40.34 21.03
N VAL A 28 108.33 40.33 22.35
CA VAL A 28 107.29 39.68 23.18
C VAL A 28 105.93 40.36 22.97
N VAL A 29 105.88 41.68 22.84
CA VAL A 29 104.65 42.42 22.51
C VAL A 29 104.12 42.04 21.13
N ARG A 30 105.00 41.90 20.13
CA ARG A 30 104.60 41.44 18.79
C ARG A 30 104.08 40.01 18.80
N GLU A 31 104.77 39.09 19.46
CA GLU A 31 104.34 37.69 19.61
C GLU A 31 103.00 37.60 20.36
N LYS A 32 102.82 38.36 21.44
CA LYS A 32 101.55 38.46 22.16
C LYS A 32 100.41 38.96 21.25
N ASN A 33 100.64 40.03 20.49
CA ASN A 33 99.63 40.58 19.59
C ASN A 33 99.28 39.60 18.47
N GLN A 34 100.26 38.85 17.95
CA GLN A 34 100.03 37.80 16.96
C GLN A 34 99.20 36.65 17.54
N LEU A 35 99.55 36.15 18.73
CA LEU A 35 98.80 35.09 19.40
C LEU A 35 97.37 35.52 19.74
N LEU A 36 97.15 36.79 20.08
CA LEU A 36 95.79 37.33 20.29
C LEU A 36 94.98 37.32 18.99
N LEU A 37 95.57 37.72 17.87
CA LEU A 37 94.91 37.66 16.56
C LEU A 37 94.60 36.21 16.14
N GLU A 38 95.52 35.28 16.38
CA GLU A 38 95.31 33.85 16.12
C GLU A 38 94.22 33.25 17.01
N LEU A 39 94.20 33.60 18.31
CA LEU A 39 93.16 33.18 19.24
C LEU A 39 91.78 33.72 18.81
N GLU A 40 91.69 34.99 18.42
CA GLU A 40 90.45 35.59 17.92
C GLU A 40 89.99 34.95 16.60
N ALA A 41 90.93 34.64 15.70
CA ALA A 41 90.63 33.95 14.45
C ALA A 41 90.15 32.52 14.69
N LEU A 42 90.79 31.78 15.60
CA LEU A 42 90.43 30.42 15.99
C LEU A 42 89.07 30.40 16.70
N SER A 43 88.82 31.35 17.60
CA SER A 43 87.54 31.51 18.29
C SER A 43 86.40 31.75 17.30
N ARG A 44 86.58 32.68 16.35
CA ARG A 44 85.61 32.94 15.29
C ARG A 44 85.37 31.71 14.41
N SER A 45 86.42 31.00 14.03
CA SER A 45 86.33 29.76 13.23
C SER A 45 85.58 28.65 13.97
N LEU A 46 85.86 28.47 15.26
CA LEU A 46 85.15 27.50 16.10
C LEU A 46 83.67 27.86 16.23
N SER A 47 83.34 29.12 16.53
CA SER A 47 81.95 29.58 16.60
C SER A 47 81.20 29.38 15.28
N GLN A 48 81.84 29.65 14.14
CA GLN A 48 81.23 29.41 12.82
C GLN A 48 80.99 27.91 12.57
N THR A 49 81.96 27.06 12.92
CA THR A 49 81.86 25.61 12.75
C THR A 49 80.76 25.03 13.63
N VAL A 50 80.72 25.41 14.92
CA VAL A 50 79.67 24.98 15.85
C VAL A 50 78.29 25.43 15.35
N ASN A 51 78.14 26.68 14.92
CA ASN A 51 76.86 27.16 14.38
C ASN A 51 76.44 26.42 13.11
N ARG A 52 77.40 26.05 12.25
CA ARG A 52 77.14 25.25 11.06
C ARG A 52 76.64 23.85 11.43
N GLU A 53 77.32 23.16 12.36
CA GLU A 53 76.92 21.82 12.78
C GLU A 53 75.60 21.83 13.57
N LEU A 54 75.36 22.82 14.44
CA LEU A 54 74.08 22.99 15.12
C LEU A 54 72.93 23.20 14.15
N LYS A 55 73.11 24.04 13.11
CA LYS A 55 72.09 24.22 12.08
C LYS A 55 71.80 22.93 11.32
N LYS A 56 72.84 22.16 10.97
CA LYS A 56 72.66 20.86 10.31
C LYS A 56 71.88 19.89 11.19
N LEU A 57 72.26 19.75 12.46
CA LEU A 57 71.58 18.86 13.41
C LEU A 57 70.12 19.29 13.65
N LEU A 58 69.87 20.60 13.76
CA LEU A 58 68.51 21.12 13.92
C LEU A 58 67.66 20.85 12.68
N VAL A 59 68.19 21.11 11.49
CA VAL A 59 67.49 20.84 10.23
C VAL A 59 67.22 19.34 10.06
N ALA A 60 68.18 18.49 10.43
CA ALA A 60 67.99 17.03 10.41
C ALA A 60 66.88 16.61 11.38
N SER A 61 66.97 17.02 12.65
CA SER A 61 65.98 16.64 13.68
C SER A 61 64.56 17.10 13.34
N VAL A 62 64.39 18.35 12.92
CA VAL A 62 63.07 18.87 12.54
C VAL A 62 62.58 18.25 11.23
N GLY A 63 63.49 17.99 10.29
CA GLY A 63 63.18 17.29 9.04
C GLY A 63 62.65 15.89 9.28
N ASP A 64 63.32 15.11 10.14
CA ASP A 64 62.94 13.74 10.49
C ASP A 64 61.58 13.70 11.20
N ASP A 65 61.33 14.59 12.17
CA ASP A 65 60.05 14.68 12.88
C ASP A 65 58.89 15.03 11.93
N LEU A 66 59.09 16.02 11.05
CA LEU A 66 58.08 16.41 10.06
C LEU A 66 57.82 15.30 9.05
N GLN A 67 58.87 14.60 8.60
CA GLN A 67 58.72 13.47 7.69
C GLN A 67 57.92 12.35 8.36
N TYR A 68 58.21 12.00 9.61
CA TYR A 68 57.46 11.01 10.36
C TYR A 68 55.97 11.38 10.48
N HIS A 69 55.67 12.62 10.85
CA HIS A 69 54.29 13.10 10.96
C HIS A 69 53.56 13.06 9.62
N PHE A 70 54.21 13.49 8.53
CA PHE A 70 53.63 13.44 7.19
C PHE A 70 53.30 12.01 6.77
N GLU A 71 54.25 11.09 6.92
CA GLU A 71 54.02 9.69 6.56
C GLU A 71 52.91 9.04 7.40
N ARG A 72 52.82 9.35 8.69
CA ARG A 72 51.73 8.87 9.55
C ARG A 72 50.37 9.36 9.05
N VAL A 73 50.25 10.67 8.79
CA VAL A 73 49.00 11.27 8.29
C VAL A 73 48.62 10.70 6.92
N VAL A 74 49.58 10.46 6.02
CA VAL A 74 49.32 9.83 4.73
C VAL A 74 48.79 8.41 4.89
N ARG A 75 49.35 7.60 5.80
CA ARG A 75 48.85 6.25 6.08
C ARG A 75 47.43 6.27 6.64
N GLU A 76 47.16 7.13 7.62
CA GLU A 76 45.82 7.30 8.20
C GLU A 76 44.80 7.76 7.15
N LYS A 77 45.15 8.73 6.30
CA LYS A 77 44.31 9.17 5.19
C LYS A 77 43.99 8.02 4.22
N ASN A 78 44.98 7.22 3.85
CA ASN A 78 44.77 6.09 2.94
C ASN A 78 43.85 5.04 3.56
N GLN A 79 44.00 4.77 4.87
CA GLN A 79 43.10 3.87 5.59
C GLN A 79 41.65 4.39 5.60
N LEU A 80 41.46 5.69 5.90
CA LEU A 80 40.14 6.32 5.89
C LEU A 80 39.49 6.31 4.49
N LEU A 81 40.27 6.45 3.41
CA LEU A 81 39.76 6.33 2.05
C LEU A 81 39.22 4.92 1.76
N LEU A 82 39.94 3.87 2.16
CA LEU A 82 39.48 2.48 2.00
C LEU A 82 38.20 2.20 2.80
N GLU A 83 38.11 2.73 4.02
CA GLU A 83 36.91 2.62 4.86
C GLU A 83 35.71 3.35 4.24
N LEU A 84 35.93 4.56 3.72
CA LEU A 84 34.90 5.34 3.03
C LEU A 84 34.38 4.62 1.78
N GLU A 85 35.27 4.01 0.99
CA GLU A 85 34.89 3.20 -0.17
C GLU A 85 34.10 1.94 0.23
N ALA A 86 34.46 1.30 1.34
CA ALA A 86 33.73 0.14 1.87
C ALA A 86 32.31 0.54 2.34
N LEU A 87 32.21 1.64 3.08
CA LEU A 87 30.93 2.17 3.56
C LEU A 87 30.04 2.62 2.39
N SER A 88 30.62 3.29 1.38
CA SER A 88 29.89 3.71 0.17
C SER A 88 29.28 2.52 -0.57
N ARG A 89 30.05 1.43 -0.75
CA ARG A 89 29.54 0.19 -1.36
C ARG A 89 28.45 -0.47 -0.52
N SER A 90 28.59 -0.47 0.80
CA SER A 90 27.55 -1.01 1.69
C SER A 90 26.27 -0.19 1.63
N LEU A 91 26.37 1.14 1.60
CA LEU A 91 25.23 2.05 1.47
C LEU A 91 24.50 1.84 0.14
N SER A 92 25.22 1.69 -0.97
CA SER A 92 24.57 1.43 -2.26
C SER A 92 23.82 0.10 -2.28
N GLN A 93 24.38 -0.94 -1.65
CA GLN A 93 23.73 -2.25 -1.56
C GLN A 93 22.47 -2.21 -0.69
N THR A 94 22.52 -1.52 0.46
CA THR A 94 21.35 -1.39 1.34
C THR A 94 20.25 -0.52 0.72
N ALA A 95 20.62 0.53 0.00
CA ALA A 95 19.67 1.35 -0.76
C ALA A 95 18.96 0.52 -1.83
N GLU A 96 19.70 -0.25 -2.63
CA GLU A 96 19.09 -1.13 -3.65
C GLU A 96 18.19 -2.20 -3.02
N GLN A 97 18.58 -2.75 -1.87
CA GLN A 97 17.75 -3.71 -1.15
C GLN A 97 16.47 -3.07 -0.61
N LEU A 98 16.53 -1.83 -0.14
CA LEU A 98 15.37 -1.07 0.31
C LEU A 98 14.40 -0.79 -0.86
N GLU A 99 14.91 -0.44 -2.03
CA GLU A 99 14.08 -0.24 -3.21
C GLU A 99 13.39 -1.55 -3.65
N ARG A 100 14.13 -2.66 -3.67
CA ARG A 100 13.56 -3.99 -3.97
C ARG A 100 12.45 -4.36 -2.99
N THR A 101 12.65 -4.15 -1.69
CA THR A 101 11.62 -4.48 -0.69
C THR A 101 10.43 -3.54 -0.78
N SER A 102 10.65 -2.24 -1.05
CA SER A 102 9.57 -1.28 -1.28
C SER A 102 8.66 -1.71 -2.44
N ILE A 103 9.24 -2.11 -3.57
CA ILE A 103 8.47 -2.60 -4.73
C ILE A 103 7.65 -3.83 -4.35
N GLN A 104 8.23 -4.77 -3.58
CA GLN A 104 7.49 -5.95 -3.12
C GLN A 104 6.32 -5.58 -2.21
N CYS A 105 6.50 -4.60 -1.30
CA CYS A 105 5.41 -4.09 -0.47
C CYS A 105 4.24 -3.57 -1.30
N ASP A 106 4.51 -2.81 -2.37
CA ASP A 106 3.48 -2.28 -3.26
C ASP A 106 2.76 -3.39 -4.06
N VAL A 107 3.50 -4.39 -4.54
CA VAL A 107 2.93 -5.58 -5.20
C VAL A 107 2.02 -6.35 -4.23
N TRP A 108 2.44 -6.56 -2.99
CA TRP A 108 1.61 -7.24 -2.00
C TRP A 108 0.38 -6.43 -1.60
N ARG A 109 0.53 -5.11 -1.47
CA ARG A 109 -0.57 -4.20 -1.18
C ARG A 109 -1.63 -4.24 -2.27
N SER A 110 -1.22 -4.14 -3.54
CA SER A 110 -2.14 -4.19 -4.69
C SER A 110 -2.83 -5.56 -4.80
N LYS A 111 -2.10 -6.67 -4.66
CA LYS A 111 -2.68 -8.02 -4.64
C LYS A 111 -3.69 -8.21 -3.51
N PHE A 112 -3.38 -7.74 -2.30
CA PHE A 112 -4.29 -7.81 -1.17
C PHE A 112 -5.58 -7.01 -1.42
N LEU A 113 -5.47 -5.80 -1.95
CA LEU A 113 -6.62 -4.97 -2.27
C LEU A 113 -7.51 -5.60 -3.35
N ALA A 114 -6.91 -6.12 -4.43
CA ALA A 114 -7.64 -6.83 -5.47
C ALA A 114 -8.37 -8.07 -4.92
N SER A 115 -7.67 -8.90 -4.14
CA SER A 115 -8.24 -10.07 -3.48
C SER A 115 -9.40 -9.69 -2.55
N ARG A 116 -9.28 -8.59 -1.81
CA ARG A 116 -10.35 -8.08 -0.94
C ARG A 116 -11.59 -7.67 -1.72
N VAL A 117 -11.42 -6.98 -2.85
CA VAL A 117 -12.54 -6.58 -3.73
C VAL A 117 -13.24 -7.82 -4.28
N MET A 118 -12.49 -8.77 -4.84
CA MET A 118 -13.06 -10.03 -5.35
C MET A 118 -13.81 -10.80 -4.26
N SER A 119 -13.24 -10.90 -3.05
CA SER A 119 -13.89 -11.56 -1.92
C SER A 119 -15.20 -10.86 -1.53
N GLN A 120 -15.21 -9.52 -1.53
CA GLN A 120 -16.40 -8.74 -1.24
C GLN A 120 -17.48 -8.93 -2.31
N GLU A 121 -17.12 -8.97 -3.59
CA GLU A 121 -18.03 -9.23 -4.70
C GLU A 121 -18.67 -10.61 -4.58
N VAL A 122 -17.88 -11.65 -4.29
CA VAL A 122 -18.40 -13.01 -4.07
C VAL A 122 -19.33 -13.06 -2.86
N SER A 123 -18.98 -12.39 -1.76
CA SER A 123 -19.84 -12.30 -0.57
C SER A 123 -21.17 -11.61 -0.88
N ASN A 124 -21.13 -10.50 -1.63
CA ASN A 124 -22.32 -9.77 -2.05
C ASN A 124 -23.21 -10.59 -2.99
N ALA A 125 -22.61 -11.24 -3.99
CA ALA A 125 -23.32 -12.11 -4.92
C ALA A 125 -23.97 -13.29 -4.20
N ARG A 126 -23.25 -13.93 -3.26
CA ARG A 126 -23.80 -14.99 -2.41
C ARG A 126 -24.98 -14.48 -1.59
N ALA A 127 -24.87 -13.31 -0.95
CA ALA A 127 -25.96 -12.74 -0.17
C ALA A 127 -27.18 -12.41 -1.04
N ALA A 128 -26.98 -11.90 -2.27
CA ALA A 128 -28.06 -11.63 -3.22
C ALA A 128 -28.76 -12.92 -3.67
N LEU A 129 -28.00 -13.93 -4.08
CA LEU A 129 -28.53 -15.24 -4.47
C LEU A 129 -29.29 -15.91 -3.33
N GLN A 130 -28.77 -15.84 -2.10
CA GLN A 130 -29.46 -16.40 -0.93
C GLN A 130 -30.79 -15.72 -0.65
N ARG A 131 -30.90 -14.40 -0.87
CA ARG A 131 -32.19 -13.68 -0.75
C ARG A 131 -33.15 -14.13 -1.85
N GLN A 132 -32.69 -14.17 -3.11
CA GLN A 132 -33.50 -14.65 -4.24
C GLN A 132 -34.00 -16.08 -4.04
N THR A 133 -33.16 -16.98 -3.53
CA THR A 133 -33.56 -18.36 -3.19
C THR A 133 -34.63 -18.38 -2.10
N ARG A 134 -34.50 -17.56 -1.05
CA ARG A 134 -35.53 -17.46 0.01
C ARG A 134 -36.85 -16.93 -0.55
N ASP A 135 -36.81 -15.88 -1.36
CA ASP A 135 -38.00 -15.28 -1.97
C ASP A 135 -38.70 -16.31 -2.89
N ALA A 136 -37.95 -17.07 -3.68
CA ALA A 136 -38.49 -18.15 -4.50
C ALA A 136 -39.09 -19.29 -3.67
N GLN A 137 -38.43 -19.70 -2.58
CA GLN A 137 -38.97 -20.70 -1.66
C GLN A 137 -40.28 -20.24 -1.02
N CYS A 138 -40.38 -18.98 -0.60
CA CYS A 138 -41.62 -18.41 -0.07
C CYS A 138 -42.74 -18.41 -1.12
N ALA A 139 -42.47 -17.95 -2.34
CA ALA A 139 -43.45 -17.94 -3.42
C ALA A 139 -43.96 -19.35 -3.77
N ILE A 140 -43.07 -20.35 -3.81
CA ILE A 140 -43.45 -21.76 -4.03
C ILE A 140 -44.35 -22.26 -2.88
N GLN A 141 -44.01 -21.96 -1.63
CA GLN A 141 -44.85 -22.37 -0.50
C GLN A 141 -46.24 -21.74 -0.56
N ASP A 142 -46.34 -20.47 -0.93
CA ASP A 142 -47.62 -19.78 -1.04
C ASP A 142 -48.47 -20.36 -2.18
N LEU A 143 -47.87 -20.67 -3.33
CA LEU A 143 -48.53 -21.36 -4.44
C LEU A 143 -49.05 -22.75 -4.02
N LEU A 144 -48.25 -23.51 -3.27
CA LEU A 144 -48.67 -24.83 -2.78
C LEU A 144 -49.84 -24.72 -1.80
N ARG A 145 -49.83 -23.73 -0.91
CA ARG A 145 -50.94 -23.46 0.02
C ARG A 145 -52.24 -23.11 -0.72
N GLU A 146 -52.17 -22.22 -1.70
CA GLU A 146 -53.34 -21.85 -2.51
C GLU A 146 -53.86 -23.05 -3.33
N ARG A 147 -52.96 -23.86 -3.90
CA ARG A 147 -53.33 -25.10 -4.58
C ARG A 147 -54.03 -26.08 -3.65
N ASP A 148 -53.55 -26.24 -2.41
CA ASP A 148 -54.16 -27.14 -1.44
C ASP A 148 -55.56 -26.68 -1.04
N ALA A 149 -55.75 -25.37 -0.83
CA ALA A 149 -57.07 -24.77 -0.61
C ALA A 149 -58.00 -25.03 -1.80
N LEU A 150 -57.55 -24.73 -3.03
CA LEU A 150 -58.31 -24.97 -4.25
C LEU A 150 -58.68 -26.45 -4.42
N SER A 151 -57.75 -27.37 -4.17
CA SER A 151 -58.00 -28.81 -4.25
C SER A 151 -59.07 -29.27 -3.25
N THR A 152 -59.08 -28.67 -2.05
CA THR A 152 -60.08 -28.97 -1.02
C THR A 152 -61.46 -28.51 -1.46
N ASP A 153 -61.58 -27.28 -1.97
CA ASP A 153 -62.83 -26.72 -2.47
C ASP A 153 -63.36 -27.50 -3.69
N MET A 154 -62.47 -27.89 -4.60
CA MET A 154 -62.81 -28.72 -5.76
C MET A 154 -63.35 -30.10 -5.35
N MET A 155 -62.85 -30.68 -4.24
CA MET A 155 -63.33 -31.96 -3.73
C MET A 155 -64.69 -31.82 -3.07
N LEU A 156 -64.91 -30.74 -2.31
CA LEU A 156 -66.21 -30.45 -1.70
C LEU A 156 -67.27 -30.24 -2.79
N THR A 157 -66.98 -29.44 -3.81
CA THR A 157 -67.87 -29.23 -4.95
C THR A 157 -68.16 -30.53 -5.69
N HIS A 158 -67.17 -31.40 -5.88
CA HIS A 158 -67.36 -32.73 -6.47
C HIS A 158 -68.40 -33.55 -5.70
N ARG A 159 -68.18 -33.69 -4.38
CA ARG A 159 -69.10 -34.43 -3.49
C ARG A 159 -70.51 -33.85 -3.50
N CYS A 160 -70.65 -32.52 -3.51
CA CYS A 160 -71.96 -31.87 -3.61
C CYS A 160 -72.66 -32.18 -4.93
N LEU A 161 -71.95 -32.14 -6.07
CA LEU A 161 -72.52 -32.47 -7.37
C LEU A 161 -72.89 -33.95 -7.48
N GLU A 162 -72.07 -34.87 -6.96
CA GLU A 162 -72.42 -36.30 -6.88
C GLU A 162 -73.71 -36.50 -6.06
N GLN A 163 -73.80 -35.89 -4.87
CA GLN A 163 -74.98 -35.97 -4.01
C GLN A 163 -76.23 -35.41 -4.68
N LEU A 164 -76.11 -34.27 -5.39
CA LEU A 164 -77.20 -33.67 -6.15
C LEU A 164 -77.65 -34.58 -7.30
N LEU A 165 -76.72 -35.13 -8.08
CA LEU A 165 -77.04 -36.05 -9.18
C LEU A 165 -77.79 -37.29 -8.66
N VAL A 166 -77.32 -37.89 -7.55
CA VAL A 166 -78.02 -39.01 -6.90
C VAL A 166 -79.41 -38.60 -6.44
N SER A 167 -79.55 -37.41 -5.85
CA SER A 167 -80.84 -36.88 -5.36
C SER A 167 -81.83 -36.53 -6.47
N LEU A 168 -81.40 -36.41 -7.73
CA LEU A 168 -82.27 -36.16 -8.88
C LEU A 168 -82.76 -37.44 -9.58
N GLN A 169 -82.13 -38.59 -9.30
CA GLN A 169 -82.46 -39.87 -9.94
C GLN A 169 -83.63 -40.64 -9.29
N TRP A 170 -84.52 -39.99 -8.52
CA TRP A 170 -85.64 -40.64 -7.83
C TRP A 170 -86.48 -41.50 -8.79
N GLY A 171 -86.55 -42.81 -8.52
CA GLY A 171 -87.35 -43.78 -9.27
C GLY A 171 -86.61 -44.68 -10.27
N ARG A 172 -85.29 -44.55 -10.45
CA ARG A 172 -84.45 -45.53 -11.19
C ARG A 172 -83.55 -46.34 -10.24
N PRO A 173 -83.16 -47.59 -10.62
CA PRO A 173 -82.18 -48.36 -9.85
C PRO A 173 -80.84 -47.63 -9.84
N GLN A 174 -80.38 -47.30 -8.62
CA GLN A 174 -79.12 -46.64 -8.34
C GLN A 174 -77.97 -47.57 -8.77
N THR A 175 -77.21 -47.20 -9.80
CA THR A 175 -76.16 -48.05 -10.38
C THR A 175 -74.75 -47.53 -10.17
N ASP A 176 -74.60 -46.28 -9.74
CA ASP A 176 -73.29 -45.65 -9.63
C ASP A 176 -72.90 -45.45 -8.16
N HIS A 177 -71.79 -46.09 -7.77
CA HIS A 177 -71.10 -45.83 -6.51
C HIS A 177 -70.00 -44.80 -6.75
N PRO A 178 -69.80 -43.81 -5.84
CA PRO A 178 -68.76 -42.82 -6.00
C PRO A 178 -67.39 -43.50 -6.00
N SER A 179 -66.58 -43.23 -7.02
CA SER A 179 -65.23 -43.78 -7.17
C SER A 179 -64.31 -43.19 -6.11
N ALA A 180 -63.77 -44.03 -5.22
CA ALA A 180 -62.80 -43.64 -4.20
C ALA A 180 -61.37 -43.43 -4.77
N GLN A 181 -61.25 -42.94 -5.99
CA GLN A 181 -59.93 -42.72 -6.61
C GLN A 181 -59.34 -41.36 -6.22
N PRO A 182 -58.03 -41.31 -5.92
CA PRO A 182 -57.33 -40.04 -5.79
C PRO A 182 -57.31 -39.36 -7.16
N LEU A 183 -57.92 -38.18 -7.23
CA LEU A 183 -57.99 -37.36 -8.44
C LEU A 183 -57.12 -36.11 -8.24
N SER A 184 -56.34 -35.77 -9.26
CA SER A 184 -55.64 -34.48 -9.33
C SER A 184 -56.63 -33.32 -9.42
N THR A 185 -56.18 -32.10 -9.10
CA THR A 185 -57.02 -30.89 -9.21
C THR A 185 -57.61 -30.70 -10.61
N ALA A 186 -56.83 -31.01 -11.66
CA ALA A 186 -57.28 -30.95 -13.03
C ALA A 186 -58.35 -32.01 -13.33
N GLU A 187 -58.15 -33.25 -12.86
CA GLU A 187 -59.15 -34.31 -13.04
C GLU A 187 -60.45 -34.00 -12.28
N LEU A 188 -60.36 -33.48 -11.05
CA LEU A 188 -61.51 -33.00 -10.26
C LEU A 188 -62.30 -31.92 -10.99
N ALA A 189 -61.62 -30.96 -11.62
CA ALA A 189 -62.26 -29.92 -12.43
C ALA A 189 -63.03 -30.52 -13.62
N THR A 190 -62.43 -31.48 -14.34
CA THR A 190 -63.13 -32.16 -15.44
C THR A 190 -64.30 -33.02 -14.97
N ALA A 191 -64.17 -33.71 -13.84
CA ALA A 191 -65.23 -34.51 -13.25
C ALA A 191 -66.41 -33.63 -12.80
N ASN A 192 -66.12 -32.49 -12.17
CA ASN A 192 -67.15 -31.53 -11.78
C ASN A 192 -67.86 -30.94 -12.98
N HIS A 193 -67.15 -30.63 -14.07
CA HIS A 193 -67.78 -30.17 -15.30
C HIS A 193 -68.73 -31.22 -15.88
N LYS A 194 -68.31 -32.50 -15.96
CA LYS A 194 -69.16 -33.60 -16.42
C LYS A 194 -70.40 -33.81 -15.55
N LEU A 195 -70.26 -33.77 -14.22
CA LEU A 195 -71.39 -33.88 -13.30
C LEU A 195 -72.34 -32.70 -13.44
N ALA A 196 -71.81 -31.48 -13.55
CA ALA A 196 -72.61 -30.27 -13.76
C ALA A 196 -73.38 -30.32 -15.10
N ASP A 197 -72.73 -30.78 -16.17
CA ASP A 197 -73.37 -30.96 -17.48
C ASP A 197 -74.47 -32.04 -17.45
N ALA A 198 -74.24 -33.15 -16.74
CA ALA A 198 -75.23 -34.21 -16.56
C ALA A 198 -76.46 -33.70 -15.78
N ILE A 199 -76.23 -32.98 -14.67
CA ILE A 199 -77.30 -32.36 -13.88
C ILE A 199 -78.06 -31.32 -14.71
N SER A 200 -77.34 -30.46 -15.44
CA SER A 200 -77.92 -29.44 -16.33
C SER A 200 -78.81 -30.07 -17.40
N SER A 201 -78.33 -31.14 -18.05
CA SER A 201 -79.07 -31.89 -19.08
C SER A 201 -80.34 -32.53 -18.52
N GLN A 202 -80.31 -33.03 -17.27
CA GLN A 202 -81.47 -33.61 -16.60
C GLN A 202 -82.52 -32.55 -16.21
N LEU A 203 -82.09 -31.39 -15.73
CA LEU A 203 -82.99 -30.33 -15.25
C LEU A 203 -83.58 -29.48 -16.38
N LEU A 204 -82.79 -29.18 -17.41
CA LEU A 204 -83.18 -28.26 -18.50
C LEU A 204 -83.61 -28.98 -19.79
N GLY A 205 -83.43 -30.30 -19.86
CA GLY A 205 -83.66 -31.09 -21.08
C GLY A 205 -82.61 -30.81 -22.16
N ASN A 206 -82.72 -31.51 -23.29
CA ASN A 206 -81.78 -31.44 -24.42
C ASN A 206 -81.88 -30.13 -25.24
N GLU A 207 -82.20 -29.02 -24.58
CA GLU A 207 -82.19 -27.68 -25.15
C GLU A 207 -80.73 -27.31 -25.42
N LYS A 208 -80.36 -27.24 -26.70
CA LYS A 208 -79.08 -26.70 -27.18
C LYS A 208 -78.99 -25.22 -26.80
N LYS A 209 -78.69 -24.92 -25.54
CA LYS A 209 -78.32 -23.57 -25.12
C LYS A 209 -76.87 -23.34 -25.57
N SER A 210 -76.70 -22.42 -26.50
CA SER A 210 -75.44 -21.71 -26.66
C SER A 210 -75.43 -20.61 -25.60
N PRO A 211 -74.54 -20.65 -24.59
CA PRO A 211 -74.13 -19.44 -23.93
C PRO A 211 -72.82 -19.02 -24.59
N ARG A 212 -72.88 -17.89 -25.29
CA ARG A 212 -71.73 -17.06 -25.59
C ARG A 212 -71.16 -16.60 -24.24
N SER A 213 -70.31 -17.42 -23.63
CA SER A 213 -69.68 -17.08 -22.35
C SER A 213 -68.62 -16.03 -22.64
N GLU A 214 -68.92 -14.78 -22.28
CA GLU A 214 -67.88 -13.77 -22.07
C GLU A 214 -66.82 -14.42 -21.19
N ARG A 215 -65.60 -14.60 -21.72
CA ARG A 215 -64.48 -15.13 -20.95
C ARG A 215 -64.30 -14.21 -19.74
N ALA A 216 -64.80 -14.63 -18.59
CA ALA A 216 -64.50 -13.97 -17.33
C ALA A 216 -62.98 -13.99 -17.19
N GLU A 217 -62.37 -12.80 -17.15
CA GLU A 217 -60.93 -12.67 -16.93
C GLU A 217 -60.61 -13.25 -15.56
N LEU A 218 -59.83 -14.33 -15.55
CA LEU A 218 -59.36 -14.95 -14.32
C LEU A 218 -58.35 -14.00 -13.68
N CYS A 219 -58.67 -13.50 -12.49
CA CYS A 219 -57.76 -12.70 -11.70
C CYS A 219 -56.62 -13.57 -11.16
N THR A 220 -55.37 -13.16 -11.40
CA THR A 220 -54.18 -13.81 -10.83
C THR A 220 -54.20 -13.78 -9.31
N THR A 221 -53.89 -14.90 -8.67
CA THR A 221 -53.86 -15.00 -7.21
C THR A 221 -52.72 -14.16 -6.61
N PRO A 222 -52.77 -13.84 -5.30
CA PRO A 222 -51.65 -13.21 -4.61
C PRO A 222 -50.34 -14.01 -4.71
N ALA A 223 -50.37 -15.35 -4.57
CA ALA A 223 -49.16 -16.16 -4.69
C ALA A 223 -48.61 -16.20 -6.12
N GLU A 224 -49.48 -16.25 -7.14
CA GLU A 224 -49.08 -16.13 -8.55
C GLU A 224 -48.39 -14.79 -8.84
N ARG A 225 -48.94 -13.68 -8.33
CA ARG A 225 -48.33 -12.35 -8.46
C ARG A 225 -46.97 -12.26 -7.77
N MET A 226 -46.81 -12.91 -6.62
CA MET A 226 -45.52 -12.98 -5.93
C MET A 226 -44.50 -13.81 -6.73
N ALA A 227 -44.91 -14.97 -7.24
CA ALA A 227 -44.07 -15.83 -8.07
C ALA A 227 -43.61 -15.12 -9.34
N GLU A 228 -44.51 -14.40 -10.04
CA GLU A 228 -44.14 -13.58 -11.19
C GLU A 228 -43.09 -12.51 -10.85
N LYS A 229 -43.25 -11.84 -9.70
CA LYS A 229 -42.29 -10.84 -9.24
C LYS A 229 -40.92 -11.44 -8.98
N VAL A 230 -40.86 -12.64 -8.40
CA VAL A 230 -39.61 -13.37 -8.17
C VAL A 230 -38.99 -13.81 -9.50
N LEU A 231 -39.78 -14.31 -10.45
CA LEU A 231 -39.26 -14.68 -11.77
C LEU A 231 -38.66 -13.47 -12.50
N ARG A 232 -39.30 -12.31 -12.43
CA ARG A 232 -38.75 -11.06 -13.00
C ARG A 232 -37.48 -10.58 -12.30
N SER A 233 -37.31 -10.85 -11.00
CA SER A 233 -36.11 -10.44 -10.26
C SER A 233 -34.91 -11.38 -10.46
N LEU A 234 -35.18 -12.62 -10.90
CA LEU A 234 -34.18 -13.63 -11.26
C LEU A 234 -33.62 -13.44 -12.68
N ASP A 235 -34.31 -12.66 -13.52
CA ASP A 235 -34.00 -12.50 -14.94
C ASP A 235 -33.36 -11.12 -15.21
N PRO A 236 -32.02 -11.00 -15.15
CA PRO A 236 -31.32 -9.71 -15.21
C PRO A 236 -31.48 -8.97 -16.55
N ILE A 237 -31.92 -9.66 -17.61
CA ILE A 237 -31.99 -9.13 -18.99
C ILE A 237 -33.36 -8.50 -19.30
N SER A 238 -34.45 -9.01 -18.70
CA SER A 238 -35.82 -8.56 -19.00
C SER A 238 -36.20 -7.17 -18.42
N CYS A 239 -35.38 -6.58 -17.56
CA CYS A 239 -35.64 -5.26 -16.95
C CYS A 239 -35.40 -4.07 -17.90
N LEU A 240 -34.81 -4.29 -19.08
CA LEU A 240 -34.50 -3.21 -20.02
C LEU A 240 -35.64 -2.91 -21.01
N GLU A 241 -36.60 -3.81 -21.22
CA GLU A 241 -37.53 -3.73 -22.37
C GLU A 241 -38.92 -3.14 -22.07
N LYS A 242 -39.22 -2.74 -20.83
CA LYS A 242 -40.52 -2.12 -20.51
C LYS A 242 -40.36 -0.77 -19.82
N LYS A 243 -39.91 0.22 -20.58
CA LYS A 243 -40.25 1.62 -20.31
C LYS A 243 -40.81 2.22 -21.60
N PRO A 244 -42.09 2.65 -21.63
CA PRO A 244 -42.60 3.46 -22.73
C PRO A 244 -41.96 4.85 -22.65
N ASP A 245 -41.55 5.37 -23.81
CA ASP A 245 -40.87 6.65 -24.02
C ASP A 245 -41.62 7.84 -23.38
N PRO A 246 -40.87 8.87 -22.97
CA PRO A 246 -41.11 10.19 -23.58
C PRO A 246 -39.82 10.91 -24.01
N ASP A 247 -39.81 11.29 -25.29
CA ASP A 247 -39.12 12.36 -26.03
C ASP A 247 -37.66 12.78 -25.79
N PRO A 248 -36.95 13.24 -26.86
CA PRO A 248 -35.51 13.38 -26.88
C PRO A 248 -35.06 14.83 -26.70
N SER A 249 -34.28 15.12 -25.65
CA SER A 249 -33.29 16.21 -25.70
C SER A 249 -32.21 16.08 -24.62
N ALA A 250 -30.98 16.35 -25.05
CA ALA A 250 -29.75 16.59 -24.26
C ALA A 250 -28.95 15.38 -23.73
N SER A 251 -28.00 14.94 -24.58
CA SER A 251 -26.56 14.69 -24.33
C SER A 251 -26.07 13.79 -23.17
N ASP A 252 -25.26 12.80 -23.60
CA ASP A 252 -24.19 12.01 -22.94
C ASP A 252 -24.53 10.85 -21.97
N PRO A 253 -24.28 9.57 -22.36
CA PRO A 253 -24.35 8.41 -21.47
C PRO A 253 -22.95 7.95 -21.05
N LEU A 254 -22.47 8.40 -19.89
CA LEU A 254 -21.37 7.76 -19.16
C LEU A 254 -21.63 7.81 -17.64
N HIS A 255 -22.76 7.24 -17.19
CA HIS A 255 -22.98 6.97 -15.78
C HIS A 255 -23.64 5.60 -15.58
N SER A 256 -22.81 4.65 -15.13
CA SER A 256 -23.21 3.41 -14.48
C SER A 256 -24.11 3.73 -13.26
N PRO A 257 -25.24 3.03 -13.05
CA PRO A 257 -26.19 3.34 -11.99
C PRO A 257 -25.78 2.80 -10.60
N PHE A 258 -24.54 2.32 -10.41
CA PHE A 258 -24.17 1.56 -9.21
C PHE A 258 -23.56 2.35 -8.05
N LEU A 259 -23.45 3.69 -8.12
CA LEU A 259 -22.87 4.50 -7.04
C LEU A 259 -23.74 5.68 -6.62
N ALA A 260 -25.04 5.44 -6.42
CA ALA A 260 -25.89 6.36 -5.67
C ALA A 260 -25.70 6.12 -4.16
N GLY A 261 -24.76 6.83 -3.55
CA GLY A 261 -24.77 7.05 -2.09
C GLY A 261 -23.43 6.89 -1.38
N LYS A 262 -22.65 7.97 -1.32
CA LYS A 262 -22.07 8.53 -0.08
C LYS A 262 -21.24 9.77 -0.43
N LYS A 263 -21.57 10.89 0.22
CA LYS A 263 -20.86 12.17 0.07
C LYS A 263 -19.44 11.97 0.62
N SER A 264 -18.46 11.89 -0.27
CA SER A 264 -17.04 11.89 0.07
C SER A 264 -16.68 13.28 0.61
N THR A 265 -16.44 13.39 1.92
CA THR A 265 -15.88 14.61 2.51
C THR A 265 -14.38 14.63 2.22
N GLY A 266 -13.99 15.32 1.15
CA GLY A 266 -12.59 15.56 0.81
C GLY A 266 -11.94 16.52 1.81
N ARG A 267 -11.21 15.99 2.78
CA ARG A 267 -10.17 16.75 3.48
C ARG A 267 -8.86 16.53 2.74
N PHE A 268 -8.50 17.47 1.88
CA PHE A 268 -7.20 17.52 1.22
C PHE A 268 -6.19 18.24 2.12
N HIS A 269 -4.99 17.69 2.26
CA HIS A 269 -3.86 18.36 2.90
C HIS A 269 -2.98 19.02 1.82
N PRO A 270 -2.50 20.28 1.99
CA PRO A 270 -1.81 21.02 0.92
C PRO A 270 -0.45 20.46 0.49
N TYR A 271 0.09 19.46 1.19
CA TYR A 271 1.49 19.01 1.01
C TYR A 271 1.67 17.57 0.53
N THR A 272 0.60 16.82 0.21
CA THR A 272 0.73 15.49 -0.38
C THR A 272 0.99 15.59 -1.88
N ARG A 273 2.25 15.41 -2.32
CA ARG A 273 2.65 15.33 -3.74
C ARG A 273 2.34 13.99 -4.42
N TYR A 274 1.56 13.13 -3.78
CA TYR A 274 1.10 11.88 -4.39
C TYR A 274 -0.30 12.12 -4.95
N GLU A 275 -0.35 12.56 -6.20
CA GLU A 275 -1.58 12.51 -6.99
C GLU A 275 -2.05 11.04 -6.98
N ASN A 276 -3.23 10.79 -6.42
CA ASN A 276 -3.98 9.51 -6.40
C ASN A 276 -3.92 8.61 -5.14
N ILE A 277 -3.33 9.03 -4.01
CA ILE A 277 -3.57 8.31 -2.74
C ILE A 277 -4.79 8.91 -2.02
N THR A 278 -6.00 8.47 -2.40
CA THR A 278 -7.21 8.80 -1.62
C THR A 278 -7.27 7.93 -0.38
N PHE A 279 -6.96 8.50 0.79
CA PHE A 279 -7.26 7.87 2.08
C PHE A 279 -8.76 7.94 2.34
N SER A 280 -9.51 6.92 1.95
CA SER A 280 -10.91 6.77 2.30
C SER A 280 -11.02 6.22 3.74
N CYS A 281 -11.05 7.12 4.72
CA CYS A 281 -11.35 6.75 6.11
C CYS A 281 -12.86 6.51 6.28
N CYS A 282 -13.24 5.44 7.00
CA CYS A 282 -14.63 5.23 7.41
C CYS A 282 -14.94 6.07 8.67
N GLU A 283 -16.23 6.23 9.00
CA GLU A 283 -16.70 7.05 10.14
C GLU A 283 -16.19 6.60 11.53
N ARG A 284 -15.47 5.47 11.63
CA ARG A 284 -14.91 4.94 12.88
C ARG A 284 -13.40 5.10 13.02
N CYS A 285 -12.73 5.73 12.05
CA CYS A 285 -11.30 5.99 12.13
C CYS A 285 -11.04 7.31 12.86
N SER A 286 -10.48 7.25 14.06
CA SER A 286 -10.00 8.40 14.83
C SER A 286 -8.49 8.27 15.05
N GLY A 287 -7.70 9.15 14.44
CA GLY A 287 -6.24 9.19 14.62
C GLY A 287 -5.61 10.28 13.75
N GLU A 288 -4.52 10.89 14.22
CA GLU A 288 -3.72 11.81 13.40
C GLU A 288 -2.96 11.04 12.32
N ILE A 289 -3.05 11.54 11.08
CA ILE A 289 -2.29 11.00 9.95
C ILE A 289 -0.89 11.61 10.03
N ILE A 290 0.09 10.82 10.48
CA ILE A 290 1.49 11.22 10.47
C ILE A 290 2.09 10.78 9.13
N VAL A 291 2.50 11.75 8.31
CA VAL A 291 3.26 11.50 7.08
C VAL A 291 4.74 11.68 7.45
N LEU A 292 5.52 10.60 7.29
CA LEU A 292 6.98 10.59 7.45
C LEU A 292 7.69 11.13 6.19
#